data_AF-A0A8R2CA83-F1
#
_entry.id   AF-A0A8R2CA83-F1
#
_cell.length_a   1.000
_cell.length_b   1.000
_cell.length_c   1.000
_cell.angle_alpha   90.00
_cell.angle_beta   90.00
_cell.angle_gamma   90.00
#
_symmetry.space_group_name_H-M   'P 1'
#
loop_
_entity.id
_entity.type
_entity.pdbx_description
1 polymer ?
#
loop_
_entity_poly.entity_id
_entity_poly.type
_entity_poly.pdbx_seq_one_letter_code
_entity_poly.pdbx_strand_id
1 'polypeptide(L)'
;MALQFVLWRNLMFLMALFLCIALVRTATSRPPWLAPGSQIFTESAECHTDDELLDLCQRCAKLTKSKLAYPACCSKDLKARKWCSDYVYFGRGQYDF
;
A
#
# COMPACT_ATOMS: atom_id res chain seq x y z
N MET A 1 -14.67 39.71 33.23
CA MET A 1 -15.47 39.11 32.13
C MET A 1 -14.69 39.00 30.81
N ALA A 2 -13.98 40.04 30.35
CA ALA A 2 -13.22 39.99 29.09
C ALA A 2 -12.02 39.01 29.10
N LEU A 3 -11.27 38.93 30.20
CA LEU A 3 -10.09 38.06 30.32
C LEU A 3 -10.43 36.57 30.19
N GLN A 4 -11.58 36.15 30.74
CA GLN A 4 -12.05 34.76 30.69
C GLN A 4 -12.50 34.35 29.28
N PHE A 5 -13.07 35.29 28.52
CA PHE A 5 -13.40 35.11 27.10
C PHE A 5 -12.15 34.97 26.23
N VAL A 6 -11.10 35.76 26.50
CA VAL A 6 -9.83 35.69 25.77
C VAL A 6 -9.12 34.36 26.05
N LEU A 7 -9.11 33.90 27.31
CA LEU A 7 -8.52 32.61 27.67
C LEU A 7 -9.24 31.44 26.98
N TRP A 8 -10.58 31.44 27.00
CA TRP A 8 -11.39 30.41 26.35
C TRP A 8 -11.16 30.37 24.84
N ARG A 9 -11.12 31.55 24.20
CA ARG A 9 -10.89 31.65 22.76
C ARG A 9 -9.54 31.09 22.35
N ASN A 10 -8.47 31.43 23.07
CA ASN A 10 -7.13 30.87 22.81
C ASN A 10 -7.08 29.36 23.06
N LEU A 11 -7.74 28.87 24.11
CA LEU A 11 -7.79 27.42 24.40
C LEU A 11 -8.51 26.65 23.29
N MET A 12 -9.61 27.18 22.76
CA MET A 12 -10.33 26.59 21.62
C MET A 12 -9.48 26.56 20.34
N PHE A 13 -8.73 27.63 20.06
CA PHE A 13 -7.80 27.65 18.92
C PHE A 13 -6.67 26.63 19.05
N LEU A 14 -6.08 26.50 20.24
CA LEU A 14 -5.03 25.50 20.49
C LEU A 14 -5.57 24.08 20.31
N MET A 15 -6.74 23.77 20.87
CA MET A 15 -7.38 22.46 20.70
C MET A 15 -7.70 22.15 19.24
N ALA A 16 -8.22 23.12 18.49
CA ALA A 16 -8.48 22.96 17.04
C ALA A 16 -7.19 22.72 16.26
N LEU A 17 -6.11 23.43 16.60
CA LEU A 17 -4.82 23.30 15.93
C LEU A 17 -4.17 21.92 16.20
N PHE A 18 -4.24 21.43 17.44
CA PHE A 18 -3.81 20.07 17.78
C PHE A 18 -4.61 18.99 17.03
N LEU A 19 -5.93 19.15 16.92
CA LEU A 19 -6.79 18.24 16.18
C LEU A 19 -6.42 18.21 14.68
N CYS A 20 -6.20 19.37 14.06
CA CYS A 20 -5.76 19.46 12.66
C CYS A 20 -4.41 18.77 12.44
N ILE A 21 -3.44 18.97 13.33
CA ILE A 21 -2.13 18.31 13.23
C ILE A 21 -2.28 16.79 13.32
N ALA A 22 -3.10 16.30 14.25
CA ALA A 22 -3.37 14.86 14.39
C ALA A 22 -3.99 14.26 13.12
N LEU A 23 -4.96 14.95 12.51
CA LEU A 23 -5.59 14.51 11.26
C LEU A 23 -4.58 14.45 10.10
N VAL A 24 -3.71 15.46 9.95
CA VAL A 24 -2.67 15.48 8.90
C VAL A 24 -1.68 14.33 9.07
N ARG A 25 -1.30 13.99 10.32
CA ARG A 25 -0.41 12.85 10.60
C ARG A 25 -1.03 11.52 10.19
N THR A 26 -2.34 11.34 10.41
CA THR A 26 -3.05 10.12 9.96
C THR A 26 -3.20 10.03 8.44
N ALA A 27 -3.20 11.18 7.75
CA ALA A 27 -3.26 11.22 6.29
C ALA A 27 -1.92 10.89 5.63
N THR A 28 -0.79 11.21 6.28
CA THR A 28 0.57 10.95 5.76
C THR A 28 1.12 9.55 6.07
N SER A 29 0.49 8.81 6.99
CA SER A 29 0.87 7.42 7.28
C SER A 29 0.23 6.39 6.35
N ARG A 30 -0.74 6.79 5.52
CA ARG A 30 -1.29 5.91 4.48
C ARG A 30 -0.32 5.86 3.31
N PRO A 31 0.24 4.70 3.00
CA PRO A 31 1.11 4.62 1.85
C PRO A 31 0.33 4.95 0.56
N PRO A 32 0.98 5.56 -0.45
CA PRO A 32 0.33 6.04 -1.66
C PRO A 32 -0.43 4.95 -2.44
N TRP A 33 -0.04 3.70 -2.29
CA TRP A 33 -0.71 2.54 -2.88
C TRP A 33 -2.00 2.12 -2.17
N LEU A 34 -2.38 2.70 -1.03
CA LEU A 34 -3.63 2.41 -0.31
C LEU A 34 -4.70 3.50 -0.52
N ALA A 35 -4.43 4.48 -1.40
CA ALA A 35 -5.38 5.54 -1.71
C ALA A 35 -6.55 4.99 -2.57
N PRO A 36 -7.80 5.41 -2.34
CA PRO A 36 -8.91 5.07 -3.21
C PRO A 36 -8.64 5.65 -4.61
N GLY A 37 -8.57 4.77 -5.63
CA GLY A 37 -8.16 5.12 -7.00
C GLY A 37 -6.70 4.81 -7.34
N SER A 38 -5.90 4.34 -6.37
CA SER A 38 -4.62 3.72 -6.69
C SER A 38 -4.89 2.37 -7.37
N GLN A 39 -4.53 2.26 -8.65
CA GLN A 39 -4.62 1.00 -9.41
C GLN A 39 -3.63 -0.06 -8.91
N ILE A 40 -3.03 0.14 -7.73
CA ILE A 40 -2.05 -0.76 -7.10
C ILE A 40 -2.74 -1.82 -6.22
N PHE A 41 -3.97 -1.56 -5.74
CA PHE A 41 -4.86 -2.64 -5.32
C PHE A 41 -5.74 -3.01 -6.50
N THR A 42 -5.16 -3.73 -7.46
CA THR A 42 -6.02 -4.52 -8.33
C THR A 42 -6.80 -5.46 -7.44
N GLU A 43 -8.08 -5.60 -7.77
CA GLU A 43 -9.04 -6.59 -7.32
C GLU A 43 -8.49 -8.02 -7.45
N SER A 44 -7.53 -8.34 -6.60
CA SER A 44 -6.80 -9.60 -6.56
C SER A 44 -6.87 -10.15 -5.14
N ALA A 45 -8.09 -10.23 -4.62
CA ALA A 45 -8.36 -10.87 -3.33
C ALA A 45 -7.84 -12.33 -3.28
N GLU A 46 -7.70 -12.97 -4.45
CA GLU A 46 -7.23 -14.35 -4.63
C GLU A 46 -5.85 -14.61 -4.02
N CYS A 47 -4.96 -13.64 -4.13
CA CYS A 47 -3.58 -13.72 -3.66
C CYS A 47 -3.48 -13.58 -2.14
N HIS A 48 -4.51 -13.04 -1.49
CA HIS A 48 -4.60 -12.99 -0.02
C HIS A 48 -5.37 -14.17 0.58
N THR A 49 -6.02 -14.99 -0.25
CA THR A 49 -6.72 -16.22 0.18
C THR A 49 -5.90 -17.48 0.01
N ASP A 50 -4.84 -17.43 -0.79
CA ASP A 50 -3.93 -18.54 -1.07
C ASP A 50 -2.52 -18.19 -0.58
N ASP A 51 -2.11 -18.81 0.53
CA ASP A 51 -0.81 -18.58 1.17
C ASP A 51 0.37 -19.01 0.29
N GLU A 52 0.20 -20.05 -0.55
CA GLU A 52 1.23 -20.49 -1.48
C GLU A 52 1.42 -19.48 -2.61
N LEU A 53 0.31 -18.96 -3.15
CA LEU A 53 0.34 -17.90 -4.15
C LEU A 53 0.95 -16.61 -3.60
N LEU A 54 0.61 -16.25 -2.37
CA LEU A 54 1.16 -15.10 -1.67
C LEU A 54 2.70 -15.22 -1.52
N ASP A 55 3.19 -16.35 -1.03
CA ASP A 55 4.63 -16.58 -0.85
C ASP A 55 5.37 -16.54 -2.21
N LEU A 56 4.79 -17.14 -3.26
CA LEU A 56 5.36 -17.09 -4.61
C LEU A 56 5.50 -15.64 -5.10
N CYS A 57 4.43 -14.85 -5.04
CA CYS A 57 4.44 -13.47 -5.54
C CYS A 57 5.35 -12.56 -4.70
N GLN A 58 5.43 -12.75 -3.38
CA GLN A 58 6.36 -12.03 -2.51
C GLN A 58 7.82 -12.36 -2.83
N ARG A 59 8.15 -13.65 -3.00
CA ARG A 59 9.50 -14.09 -3.39
C ARG A 59 9.90 -13.56 -4.77
N CYS A 60 8.97 -13.63 -5.72
CA CYS A 60 9.19 -13.13 -7.07
C CYS A 60 9.51 -11.62 -7.06
N ALA A 61 8.74 -10.81 -6.34
CA ALA A 61 9.00 -9.38 -6.20
C ALA A 61 10.36 -9.09 -5.52
N LYS A 62 10.73 -9.88 -4.51
CA LYS A 62 12.00 -9.75 -3.80
C LYS A 62 13.21 -10.06 -4.68
N LEU A 63 13.15 -11.13 -5.47
CA LEU A 63 14.26 -11.55 -6.33
C LEU A 63 14.45 -10.62 -7.53
N THR A 64 13.34 -10.26 -8.18
CA THR A 64 13.34 -9.42 -9.39
C THR A 64 13.60 -7.95 -9.09
N LYS A 65 13.32 -7.52 -7.85
CA LYS A 65 13.37 -6.11 -7.40
C LYS A 65 12.43 -5.20 -8.20
N SER A 66 11.49 -5.78 -8.95
CA SER A 66 10.49 -5.03 -9.71
C SER A 66 9.29 -4.73 -8.83
N LYS A 67 8.89 -3.46 -8.80
CA LYS A 67 7.66 -3.01 -8.11
C LYS A 67 6.39 -3.51 -8.81
N LEU A 68 6.50 -3.92 -10.06
CA LEU A 68 5.39 -4.41 -10.89
C LEU A 68 5.20 -5.93 -10.78
N ALA A 69 6.23 -6.68 -10.37
CA ALA A 69 6.17 -8.14 -10.28
C ALA A 69 5.12 -8.62 -9.27
N TYR A 70 4.99 -7.96 -8.11
CA TYR A 70 3.98 -8.30 -7.12
C TYR A 70 2.54 -8.13 -7.65
N PRO A 71 2.10 -6.93 -8.07
CA PRO A 71 0.73 -6.75 -8.56
C PRO A 71 0.44 -7.53 -9.84
N ALA A 72 1.43 -7.77 -10.71
CA ALA A 72 1.26 -8.61 -11.90
C ALA A 72 1.10 -10.10 -11.56
N CYS A 73 1.90 -10.64 -10.63
CA CYS A 73 1.79 -12.03 -10.19
C CYS A 73 0.46 -12.32 -9.47
N CYS A 74 0.03 -11.33 -8.69
CA CYS A 74 -1.16 -11.35 -7.87
C CYS A 74 -2.42 -11.13 -8.73
N SER A 75 -2.29 -10.59 -9.95
CA SER A 75 -3.42 -10.41 -10.87
C SER A 75 -4.02 -11.75 -11.36
N LYS A 76 -5.15 -11.66 -12.05
CA LYS A 76 -5.78 -12.79 -12.75
C LYS A 76 -4.97 -13.27 -13.97
N ASP A 77 -3.85 -12.60 -14.31
CA ASP A 77 -3.00 -12.97 -15.44
C ASP A 77 -2.09 -14.16 -15.11
N LEU A 78 -2.52 -15.34 -15.56
CA LEU A 78 -1.78 -16.60 -15.38
C LEU A 78 -0.36 -16.56 -15.99
N LYS A 79 -0.11 -15.69 -16.97
CA LYS A 79 1.20 -15.54 -17.62
C LYS A 79 2.25 -14.97 -16.67
N ALA A 80 1.90 -13.93 -15.90
CA ALA A 80 2.79 -13.33 -14.92
C ALA A 80 3.05 -14.28 -13.74
N ARG A 81 2.02 -15.00 -13.31
CA ARG A 81 2.12 -16.02 -12.25
C ARG A 81 3.05 -17.17 -12.65
N LYS A 82 2.89 -17.71 -13.86
CA LYS A 82 3.78 -18.76 -14.39
C LYS A 82 5.21 -18.25 -14.55
N TRP A 83 5.39 -17.02 -15.01
CA TRP A 83 6.72 -16.44 -15.07
C TRP A 83 7.36 -16.32 -13.68
N CYS A 84 6.60 -15.91 -12.66
CA CYS A 84 7.10 -15.86 -11.29
C CYS A 84 7.48 -17.24 -10.75
N SER A 85 6.72 -18.31 -11.06
CA SER A 85 7.15 -19.66 -10.71
C SER A 85 8.46 -20.02 -11.41
N ASP A 86 8.55 -19.76 -12.71
CA ASP A 86 9.74 -20.12 -13.49
C ASP A 86 10.99 -19.34 -13.01
N TYR A 87 10.82 -18.06 -12.68
CA TYR A 87 11.89 -17.21 -12.18
C TYR A 87 12.34 -17.60 -10.76
N VAL A 88 11.41 -17.90 -9.85
CA VAL A 88 11.74 -18.29 -8.47
C VAL A 88 12.43 -19.66 -8.42
N TYR A 89 11.97 -20.63 -9.21
CA TYR A 89 12.51 -22.00 -9.18
C TYR A 89 13.72 -22.21 -10.08
N PHE A 90 13.79 -21.55 -11.23
CA PHE A 90 14.85 -21.79 -12.22
C PHE A 90 15.77 -20.59 -12.46
N GLY A 91 15.46 -19.41 -11.89
CA GLY A 91 16.23 -18.18 -12.13
C GLY A 91 16.18 -17.69 -13.58
N ARG A 92 15.24 -18.22 -14.37
CA ARG A 92 15.09 -17.89 -15.79
C ARG A 92 13.71 -17.32 -16.03
N GLY A 93 13.66 -16.19 -16.72
CA GLY A 93 12.40 -15.62 -17.12
C GLY A 93 12.59 -14.36 -17.94
N GLN A 94 12.13 -14.39 -19.20
CA GLN A 94 11.98 -13.21 -20.04
C GLN A 94 10.55 -12.69 -19.85
N TYR A 95 10.36 -11.70 -18.98
CA TYR A 95 9.07 -11.02 -18.83
C TYR A 95 9.36 -9.56 -18.58
N ASP A 96 8.92 -8.76 -19.54
CA ASP A 96 9.06 -7.32 -19.51
C ASP A 96 7.82 -6.79 -18.82
N PHE A 97 8.02 -6.17 -17.65
CA PHE A 97 6.98 -5.50 -16.88
C PHE A 97 6.85 -4.03 -17.29
#